data_AF-S6GFT3-F1
#
_entry.id   AF-S6GFT3-F1
#
_cell.length_a   1.000
_cell.length_b   1.000
_cell.length_c   1.000
_cell.angle_alpha   90.00
_cell.angle_beta   90.00
_cell.angle_gamma   90.00
#
_symmetry.space_group_name_H-M   'P 1'
#
loop_
_entity.id
_entity.type
_entity.pdbx_description
1 polymer ?
#
loop_
_entity_poly.entity_id
_entity_poly.type
_entity_poly.pdbx_seq_one_letter_code
_entity_poly.pdbx_strand_id
1 'polypeptide(L)'
;MGRIEHPQSLIDEALYGQNAGHPILGSADYKLVHHCKNGRSVYSFCMCPGGTVVAATSEENQVVTNGMSQYSRNERNANSAIVVGIDPSDYPGGPLAGVDLQRELERAAFKLGGENYDAPMQRVGDFLKSNATTDIGVVQPSYKPGVKLTDLTGLLPEYCNVALREAIPAFNKKIDGFAHEDATLTAVETRTSSPICISRLMELKWRRRWHFLSLES
;
A
#
# COMPACT_ATOMS: atom_id res chain seq x y z
N MET A 1 3.19 -3.99 1.18
CA MET A 1 2.09 -3.70 2.13
C MET A 1 1.07 -2.84 1.41
N GLY A 2 -0.18 -2.86 1.86
CA GLY A 2 -1.32 -2.29 1.18
C GLY A 2 -1.66 -0.85 1.56
N ARG A 3 -2.94 -0.55 1.38
CA ARG A 3 -3.54 0.75 1.58
C ARG A 3 -4.06 0.89 3.00
N ILE A 4 -3.58 1.91 3.70
CA ILE A 4 -4.12 2.30 5.01
C ILE A 4 -5.28 3.29 4.79
N GLU A 5 -6.38 3.13 5.53
CA GLU A 5 -7.48 4.10 5.55
C GLU A 5 -7.74 4.63 6.96
N HIS A 6 -7.97 5.94 7.04
CA HIS A 6 -8.41 6.66 8.23
C HIS A 6 -9.59 7.55 7.85
N PRO A 7 -10.47 7.94 8.79
CA PRO A 7 -11.44 9.00 8.52
C PRO A 7 -10.70 10.25 8.04
N GLN A 8 -11.13 10.86 6.94
CA GLN A 8 -10.48 12.08 6.42
C GLN A 8 -10.49 13.19 7.47
N SER A 9 -11.56 13.31 8.25
CA SER A 9 -11.69 14.28 9.34
C SER A 9 -10.61 14.13 10.41
N LEU A 10 -10.17 12.91 10.71
CA LEU A 10 -9.09 12.66 11.67
C LEU A 10 -7.77 13.26 11.15
N ILE A 11 -7.49 13.06 9.86
CA ILE A 11 -6.29 13.61 9.22
C ILE A 11 -6.37 15.14 9.11
N ASP A 12 -7.55 15.67 8.76
CA ASP A 12 -7.79 17.11 8.70
C ASP A 12 -7.57 17.77 10.06
N GLU A 13 -8.11 17.20 11.12
CA GLU A 13 -7.94 17.71 12.48
C GLU A 13 -6.48 17.64 12.93
N ALA A 14 -5.80 16.52 12.69
CA ALA A 14 -4.40 16.33 13.08
C ALA A 14 -3.44 17.30 12.36
N LEU A 15 -3.73 17.69 11.11
CA LEU A 15 -2.84 18.52 10.30
C LEU A 15 -3.23 20.01 10.28
N TYR A 16 -4.53 20.32 10.29
CA TYR A 16 -5.02 21.70 10.16
C TYR A 16 -5.67 22.23 11.45
N GLY A 17 -6.02 21.39 12.41
CA GLY A 17 -6.66 21.78 13.65
C GLY A 17 -7.94 22.58 13.41
N GLN A 18 -8.01 23.79 13.96
CA GLN A 18 -9.18 24.68 13.80
C GLN A 18 -9.49 25.08 12.36
N ASN A 19 -8.51 24.95 11.45
CA ASN A 19 -8.70 25.27 10.02
C ASN A 19 -9.19 24.07 9.18
N ALA A 20 -9.47 22.93 9.80
CA ALA A 20 -10.09 21.79 9.12
C ALA A 20 -11.42 22.21 8.45
N GLY A 21 -11.62 21.81 7.20
CA GLY A 21 -12.79 22.20 6.40
C GLY A 21 -12.69 23.56 5.71
N HIS A 22 -11.56 24.28 5.81
CA HIS A 22 -11.37 25.55 5.11
C HIS A 22 -11.37 25.35 3.57
N PRO A 23 -12.22 26.07 2.79
CA PRO A 23 -12.39 25.80 1.35
C PRO A 23 -11.13 25.90 0.50
N ILE A 24 -10.17 26.74 0.91
CA ILE A 24 -8.89 26.91 0.20
C ILE A 24 -7.89 25.78 0.54
N LEU A 25 -7.91 25.30 1.79
CA LEU A 25 -7.00 24.23 2.21
C LEU A 25 -7.47 22.88 1.64
N GLY A 26 -8.79 22.68 1.57
CA GLY A 26 -9.39 21.43 1.15
C GLY A 26 -9.09 20.30 2.12
N SER A 27 -9.19 19.06 1.62
CA SER A 27 -8.91 17.85 2.39
C SER A 27 -7.40 17.67 2.59
N ALA A 28 -7.00 17.44 3.83
CA ALA A 28 -5.62 17.35 4.23
C ALA A 28 -4.90 16.13 3.63
N ASP A 29 -3.60 16.32 3.50
CA ASP A 29 -2.71 15.56 2.64
C ASP A 29 -1.42 15.30 3.44
N TYR A 30 -0.78 14.14 3.25
CA TYR A 30 0.44 13.81 3.98
C TYR A 30 1.48 13.07 3.15
N LYS A 31 2.73 13.19 3.61
CA LYS A 31 3.88 12.41 3.15
C LYS A 31 4.74 12.00 4.34
N LEU A 32 4.84 10.70 4.56
CA LEU A 32 5.50 10.09 5.70
C LEU A 32 6.64 9.20 5.23
N VAL A 33 7.76 9.25 5.94
CA VAL A 33 8.92 8.37 5.79
C VAL A 33 9.45 8.05 7.18
N HIS A 34 9.83 6.79 7.40
CA HIS A 34 10.50 6.30 8.60
C HIS A 34 11.60 5.31 8.22
N HIS A 35 12.81 5.54 8.72
CA HIS A 35 13.93 4.63 8.57
C HIS A 35 13.97 3.71 9.79
N CYS A 36 13.72 2.43 9.57
CA CYS A 36 13.57 1.44 10.63
C CYS A 36 14.91 0.93 11.13
N LYS A 37 14.93 0.39 12.35
CA LYS A 37 16.14 -0.18 12.96
C LYS A 37 16.72 -1.36 12.19
N ASN A 38 15.88 -2.10 11.46
CA ASN A 38 16.28 -3.24 10.63
C ASN A 38 16.86 -2.83 9.25
N GLY A 39 17.13 -1.53 9.04
CA GLY A 39 17.71 -1.01 7.79
C GLY A 39 16.70 -0.77 6.67
N ARG A 40 15.42 -1.13 6.85
CA ARG A 40 14.37 -0.87 5.85
C ARG A 40 13.79 0.53 6.01
N SER A 41 13.30 1.09 4.91
CA SER A 41 12.55 2.35 4.93
C SER A 41 11.09 2.09 4.63
N VAL A 42 10.21 2.63 5.48
CA VAL A 42 8.75 2.61 5.29
C VAL A 42 8.29 4.00 4.93
N TYR A 43 7.42 4.13 3.94
CA TYR A 43 6.92 5.42 3.50
C TYR A 43 5.48 5.34 2.98
N SER A 44 4.80 6.48 3.02
CA SER A 44 3.50 6.65 2.36
C SER A 44 3.69 6.92 0.87
N PHE A 45 2.89 6.28 0.04
CA PHE A 45 2.89 6.43 -1.41
C PHE A 45 1.47 6.65 -1.93
N CYS A 46 1.34 7.49 -2.96
CA CYS A 46 0.07 7.79 -3.64
C CYS A 46 -1.05 8.11 -2.61
N MET A 47 -0.79 9.06 -1.71
CA MET A 47 -1.78 9.50 -0.73
C MET A 47 -2.94 10.20 -1.45
N CYS A 48 -4.15 9.80 -1.09
CA CYS A 48 -5.42 10.15 -1.72
C CYS A 48 -6.36 10.74 -0.64
N PRO A 49 -6.43 12.08 -0.51
CA PRO A 49 -7.36 12.74 0.40
C PRO A 49 -8.80 12.48 -0.04
N GLY A 50 -9.67 12.17 0.92
CA GLY A 50 -11.10 11.91 0.73
C GLY A 50 -11.35 11.07 -0.51
N GLY A 51 -10.70 9.91 -0.55
CA GLY A 51 -10.66 9.00 -1.69
C GLY A 51 -11.09 7.58 -1.32
N THR A 52 -10.90 6.69 -2.28
CA THR A 52 -11.23 5.27 -2.18
C THR A 52 -10.01 4.41 -2.50
N VAL A 53 -9.88 3.29 -1.81
CA VAL A 53 -9.03 2.19 -2.23
C VAL A 53 -9.73 1.45 -3.37
N VAL A 54 -9.01 1.15 -4.45
CA VAL A 54 -9.57 0.56 -5.67
C VAL A 54 -8.96 -0.80 -5.99
N ALA A 55 -9.75 -1.70 -6.58
CA ALA A 55 -9.27 -2.93 -7.20
C ALA A 55 -8.53 -2.60 -8.50
N ALA A 56 -7.21 -2.83 -8.51
CA ALA A 56 -6.33 -2.48 -9.61
C ALA A 56 -5.69 -3.71 -10.29
N THR A 57 -6.25 -4.90 -10.04
CA THR A 57 -5.75 -6.12 -10.68
C THR A 57 -5.98 -6.07 -12.19
N SER A 58 -5.01 -6.60 -12.94
CA SER A 58 -5.09 -6.74 -14.39
C SER A 58 -4.81 -8.17 -14.85
N GLU A 59 -4.75 -9.12 -13.92
CA GLU A 59 -4.51 -10.53 -14.17
C GLU A 59 -5.55 -11.35 -13.38
N GLU A 60 -5.94 -12.50 -13.93
CA GLU A 60 -6.89 -13.40 -13.28
C GLU A 60 -6.31 -13.98 -11.99
N ASN A 61 -7.18 -14.21 -11.00
CA ASN A 61 -6.83 -14.84 -9.72
C ASN A 61 -5.72 -14.09 -8.96
N GLN A 62 -5.72 -12.77 -9.07
CA GLN A 62 -4.78 -11.85 -8.46
C GLN A 62 -5.53 -10.67 -7.85
N VAL A 63 -5.10 -10.22 -6.67
CA VAL A 63 -5.61 -9.00 -6.02
C VAL A 63 -4.50 -7.97 -5.99
N VAL A 64 -4.84 -6.75 -6.43
CA VAL A 64 -3.98 -5.57 -6.34
C VAL A 64 -4.83 -4.41 -5.83
N THR A 65 -4.27 -3.65 -4.90
CA THR A 65 -4.85 -2.37 -4.44
C THR A 65 -4.17 -1.19 -5.14
N ASN A 66 -4.92 -0.09 -5.25
CA ASN A 66 -4.40 1.25 -5.50
C ASN A 66 -5.33 2.27 -4.83
N GLY A 67 -5.10 3.56 -5.03
CA GLY A 67 -5.93 4.64 -4.51
C GLY A 67 -6.41 5.57 -5.62
N MET A 68 -7.58 6.16 -5.40
CA MET A 68 -8.18 7.17 -6.26
C MET A 68 -8.85 8.22 -5.38
N SER A 69 -8.80 9.49 -5.78
CA SER A 69 -9.72 10.51 -5.27
C SER A 69 -10.45 11.18 -6.44
N GLN A 70 -11.73 11.50 -6.25
CA GLN A 70 -12.42 12.43 -7.12
C GLN A 70 -11.86 13.85 -6.94
N TYR A 71 -12.13 14.76 -7.88
CA TYR A 71 -11.70 16.16 -7.75
C TYR A 71 -12.18 16.81 -6.45
N SER A 72 -13.41 16.47 -6.01
CA SER A 72 -14.01 16.98 -4.78
C SER A 72 -13.31 16.51 -3.50
N ARG A 73 -12.54 15.41 -3.54
CA ARG A 73 -11.84 14.81 -2.38
C ARG A 73 -12.72 14.71 -1.12
N ASN A 74 -13.98 14.33 -1.31
CA ASN A 74 -15.01 14.38 -0.27
C ASN A 74 -15.54 12.99 0.13
N GLU A 75 -14.80 11.92 -0.19
CA GLU A 75 -15.10 10.60 0.36
C GLU A 75 -14.70 10.55 1.84
N ARG A 76 -15.27 9.58 2.55
CA ARG A 76 -15.17 9.46 4.01
C ARG A 76 -13.73 9.29 4.50
N ASN A 77 -12.88 8.61 3.72
CA ASN A 77 -11.56 8.18 4.17
C ASN A 77 -10.43 8.90 3.44
N ALA A 78 -9.38 9.24 4.18
CA ALA A 78 -8.04 9.41 3.62
C ALA A 78 -7.43 8.03 3.40
N ASN A 79 -6.76 7.80 2.27
CA ASN A 79 -5.98 6.58 2.10
C ASN A 79 -4.60 6.83 1.51
N SER A 80 -3.63 5.97 1.83
CA SER A 80 -2.34 5.91 1.14
C SER A 80 -1.79 4.50 1.18
N ALA A 81 -0.95 4.14 0.22
CA ALA A 81 -0.17 2.92 0.36
C ALA A 81 0.92 3.16 1.40
N ILE A 82 0.99 2.33 2.45
CA ILE A 82 2.17 2.29 3.31
C ILE A 82 3.03 1.15 2.79
N VAL A 83 4.26 1.45 2.40
CA VAL A 83 5.10 0.49 1.66
C VAL A 83 6.49 0.43 2.24
N VAL A 84 7.09 -0.75 2.16
CA VAL A 84 8.46 -1.03 2.59
C VAL A 84 9.33 -1.07 1.33
N GLY A 85 10.43 -0.33 1.32
CA GLY A 85 11.42 -0.46 0.26
C GLY A 85 12.05 -1.85 0.24
N ILE A 86 12.10 -2.47 -0.94
CA ILE A 86 12.79 -3.73 -1.22
C ILE A 86 13.80 -3.50 -2.33
N ASP A 87 14.85 -4.31 -2.34
CA ASP A 87 15.95 -4.23 -3.30
C ASP A 87 16.06 -5.55 -4.09
N PRO A 88 16.65 -5.57 -5.29
CA PRO A 88 16.82 -6.81 -6.06
C PRO A 88 17.55 -7.94 -5.33
N SER A 89 18.32 -7.64 -4.28
CA SER A 89 18.92 -8.66 -3.40
C SER A 89 17.88 -9.45 -2.60
N ASP A 90 16.68 -8.92 -2.41
CA ASP A 90 15.57 -9.57 -1.69
C ASP A 90 14.81 -10.57 -2.57
N TYR A 91 14.96 -10.49 -3.90
CA TYR A 91 14.31 -11.35 -4.88
C TYR A 91 15.28 -11.71 -6.01
N PRO A 92 16.30 -12.56 -5.73
CA PRO A 92 17.21 -13.02 -6.77
C PRO A 92 16.46 -13.84 -7.84
N GLY A 93 16.91 -13.77 -9.09
CA GLY A 93 16.26 -14.49 -10.20
C GLY A 93 16.36 -13.80 -11.56
N GLY A 94 17.23 -12.81 -11.70
CA GLY A 94 17.43 -12.07 -12.95
C GLY A 94 16.42 -10.95 -13.18
N PRO A 95 16.36 -10.39 -14.40
CA PRO A 95 15.63 -9.14 -14.68
C PRO A 95 14.12 -9.19 -14.42
N LEU A 96 13.49 -10.38 -14.46
CA LEU A 96 12.05 -10.54 -14.28
C LEU A 96 11.65 -10.95 -12.85
N ALA A 97 12.61 -11.20 -11.95
CA ALA A 97 12.32 -11.70 -10.60
C ALA A 97 11.39 -10.78 -9.80
N GLY A 98 11.48 -9.46 -10.03
CA GLY A 98 10.55 -8.50 -9.41
C GLY A 98 9.10 -8.67 -9.90
N VAL A 99 8.89 -9.03 -11.17
CA VAL A 99 7.55 -9.34 -11.71
C VAL A 99 7.02 -10.63 -11.09
N ASP A 100 7.87 -11.64 -10.93
CA ASP A 100 7.49 -12.91 -10.34
C ASP A 100 7.09 -12.73 -8.86
N LEU A 101 7.85 -11.95 -8.10
CA LEU A 101 7.51 -11.57 -6.72
C LEU A 101 6.18 -10.81 -6.65
N GLN A 102 5.95 -9.81 -7.53
CA GLN A 102 4.67 -9.11 -7.58
C GLN A 102 3.51 -10.07 -7.78
N ARG A 103 3.59 -10.93 -8.79
CA ARG A 103 2.54 -11.92 -9.08
C ARG A 103 2.36 -12.95 -7.97
N GLU A 104 3.43 -13.35 -7.30
CA GLU A 104 3.36 -14.23 -6.12
C GLU A 104 2.54 -13.60 -5.01
N LEU A 105 2.87 -12.36 -4.64
CA LEU A 105 2.15 -11.60 -3.62
C LEU A 105 0.69 -11.36 -4.00
N GLU A 106 0.43 -11.03 -5.27
CA GLU A 106 -0.93 -10.78 -5.78
C GLU A 106 -1.80 -12.04 -5.77
N ARG A 107 -1.25 -13.20 -6.12
CA ARG A 107 -1.94 -14.50 -5.99
C ARG A 107 -2.14 -14.90 -4.54
N ALA A 108 -1.15 -14.67 -3.68
CA ALA A 108 -1.27 -14.94 -2.25
C ALA A 108 -2.37 -14.07 -1.63
N ALA A 109 -2.46 -12.79 -2.01
CA ALA A 109 -3.52 -11.90 -1.58
C ALA A 109 -4.90 -12.35 -2.07
N PHE A 110 -5.03 -12.80 -3.33
CA PHE A 110 -6.28 -13.36 -3.84
C PHE A 110 -6.77 -14.57 -3.04
N LYS A 111 -5.85 -15.51 -2.73
CA LYS A 111 -6.16 -16.67 -1.89
C LYS A 111 -6.57 -16.27 -0.48
N LEU A 112 -5.80 -15.38 0.14
CA LEU A 112 -6.07 -14.87 1.48
C LEU A 112 -7.43 -14.12 1.53
N GLY A 113 -7.74 -13.40 0.45
CA GLY A 113 -9.01 -12.71 0.19
C GLY A 113 -10.21 -13.63 -0.04
N GLY A 114 -9.99 -14.94 -0.22
CA GLY A 114 -11.09 -15.92 -0.39
C GLY A 114 -11.42 -16.26 -1.83
N GLU A 115 -10.50 -16.00 -2.77
CA GLU A 115 -10.60 -16.41 -4.18
C GLU A 115 -11.84 -15.85 -4.91
N ASN A 116 -12.34 -14.70 -4.47
CA ASN A 116 -13.54 -14.03 -5.00
C ASN A 116 -13.29 -12.54 -5.34
N TYR A 117 -12.03 -12.13 -5.42
CA TYR A 117 -11.56 -10.75 -5.59
C TYR A 117 -11.85 -9.78 -4.44
N ASP A 118 -12.32 -10.27 -3.29
CA ASP A 118 -12.23 -9.48 -2.07
C ASP A 118 -10.77 -9.32 -1.66
N ALA A 119 -10.41 -8.12 -1.19
CA ALA A 119 -9.06 -7.86 -0.72
C ALA A 119 -8.88 -8.32 0.74
N PRO A 120 -7.77 -8.99 1.10
CA PRO A 120 -7.48 -9.29 2.49
C PRO A 120 -7.24 -7.98 3.27
N MET A 121 -7.90 -7.86 4.42
CA MET A 121 -7.86 -6.68 5.26
C MET A 121 -7.64 -7.03 6.73
N GLN A 122 -6.92 -6.17 7.43
CA GLN A 122 -6.70 -6.24 8.88
C GLN A 122 -6.78 -4.83 9.47
N ARG A 123 -7.29 -4.69 10.69
CA ARG A 123 -7.21 -3.43 11.43
C ARG A 123 -5.79 -3.16 11.89
N VAL A 124 -5.38 -1.90 11.93
CA VAL A 124 -4.05 -1.47 12.38
C VAL A 124 -3.78 -1.95 13.81
N GLY A 125 -4.75 -1.81 14.72
CA GLY A 125 -4.60 -2.27 16.10
C GLY A 125 -4.32 -3.77 16.20
N ASP A 126 -5.02 -4.57 15.40
CA ASP A 126 -4.87 -6.03 15.38
C ASP A 126 -3.52 -6.43 14.74
N PHE A 127 -3.12 -5.77 13.64
CA PHE A 127 -1.82 -5.98 12.99
C PHE A 127 -0.64 -5.69 13.92
N LEU A 128 -0.71 -4.58 14.68
CA LEU A 128 0.32 -4.20 15.66
C LEU A 128 0.39 -5.19 16.83
N LYS A 129 -0.74 -5.79 17.22
CA LYS A 129 -0.84 -6.82 18.26
C LYS A 129 -0.58 -8.24 17.74
N SER A 130 -0.35 -8.42 16.44
CA SER A 130 -0.19 -9.72 15.77
C SER A 130 -1.41 -10.64 15.94
N ASN A 131 -2.61 -10.08 15.88
CA ASN A 131 -3.88 -10.79 15.95
C ASN A 131 -4.64 -10.68 14.62
N ALA A 132 -5.41 -11.70 14.24
CA ALA A 132 -6.34 -11.59 13.12
C ALA A 132 -7.51 -10.66 13.48
N THR A 133 -8.00 -9.89 12.50
CA THR A 133 -9.22 -9.08 12.65
C THR A 133 -10.45 -9.94 12.47
N THR A 134 -11.46 -9.73 13.33
CA THR A 134 -12.73 -10.47 13.30
C THR A 134 -13.96 -9.59 13.08
N ASP A 135 -13.85 -8.28 13.24
CA ASP A 135 -14.94 -7.31 13.07
C ASP A 135 -14.43 -6.02 12.41
N ILE A 136 -15.31 -5.33 11.68
CA ILE A 136 -15.04 -4.03 11.10
C ILE A 136 -15.36 -2.96 12.15
N GLY A 137 -14.33 -2.27 12.63
CA GLY A 137 -14.49 -1.16 13.58
C GLY A 137 -15.12 0.09 12.97
N VAL A 138 -14.80 1.26 13.52
CA VAL A 138 -15.45 2.52 13.07
C VAL A 138 -15.08 2.95 11.65
N VAL A 139 -13.91 2.55 11.15
CA VAL A 139 -13.43 2.87 9.80
C VAL A 139 -13.90 1.80 8.84
N GLN A 140 -14.82 2.19 7.95
CA GLN A 140 -15.36 1.28 6.95
C GLN A 140 -14.43 1.24 5.73
N PRO A 141 -14.00 0.05 5.26
CA PRO A 141 -13.11 -0.07 4.11
C PRO A 141 -13.82 0.38 2.84
N SER A 142 -13.13 1.14 2.00
CA SER A 142 -13.70 1.66 0.75
C SER A 142 -13.52 0.73 -0.45
N TYR A 143 -12.62 -0.26 -0.35
CA TYR A 143 -12.34 -1.21 -1.42
C TYR A 143 -13.59 -1.96 -1.88
N LYS A 144 -13.75 -2.06 -3.20
CA LYS A 144 -14.77 -2.87 -3.88
C LYS A 144 -14.11 -3.89 -4.81
N PRO A 145 -14.61 -5.13 -4.94
CA PRO A 145 -15.95 -5.61 -4.56
C PRO A 145 -16.23 -5.69 -3.05
N GLY A 146 -15.23 -6.06 -2.25
CA GLY A 146 -15.32 -6.13 -0.79
C GLY A 146 -13.98 -6.48 -0.17
N VAL A 147 -13.98 -6.71 1.15
CA VAL A 147 -12.78 -7.14 1.87
C VAL A 147 -13.06 -8.39 2.70
N LYS A 148 -12.02 -9.18 2.91
CA LYS A 148 -12.04 -10.32 3.82
C LYS A 148 -11.14 -10.04 5.03
N LEU A 149 -11.73 -10.07 6.21
CA LEU A 149 -11.01 -9.89 7.47
C LEU A 149 -10.09 -11.08 7.72
N THR A 150 -8.82 -10.81 7.98
CA THR A 150 -7.77 -11.84 8.11
C THR A 150 -6.56 -11.31 8.88
N ASP A 151 -5.55 -12.15 9.06
CA ASP A 151 -4.18 -11.74 9.41
C ASP A 151 -3.35 -11.54 8.13
N LEU A 152 -2.71 -10.38 7.99
CA LEU A 152 -1.84 -10.04 6.86
C LEU A 152 -0.38 -10.43 7.09
N THR A 153 -0.01 -10.88 8.29
CA THR A 153 1.39 -11.17 8.65
C THR A 153 2.03 -12.20 7.70
N GLY A 154 1.28 -13.21 7.27
CA GLY A 154 1.77 -14.23 6.35
C GLY A 154 1.92 -13.79 4.89
N LEU A 155 1.49 -12.57 4.53
CA LEU A 155 1.48 -12.10 3.15
C LEU A 155 2.84 -11.52 2.70
N LEU A 156 3.63 -11.01 3.64
CA LEU A 156 4.92 -10.38 3.34
C LEU A 156 6.05 -11.10 4.10
N PRO A 157 7.30 -11.01 3.61
CA PRO A 157 8.46 -11.44 4.38
C PRO A 157 8.52 -10.75 5.75
N GLU A 158 9.00 -11.45 6.78
CA GLU A 158 8.94 -10.96 8.16
C GLU A 158 9.68 -9.63 8.37
N TYR A 159 10.76 -9.36 7.63
CA TYR A 159 11.45 -8.07 7.71
C TYR A 159 10.56 -6.88 7.32
N CYS A 160 9.57 -7.09 6.44
CA CYS A 160 8.56 -6.09 6.11
C CYS A 160 7.61 -5.88 7.29
N ASN A 161 7.10 -6.96 7.88
CA ASN A 161 6.18 -6.87 9.03
C ASN A 161 6.84 -6.14 10.21
N VAL A 162 8.09 -6.47 10.53
CA VAL A 162 8.88 -5.79 11.56
C VAL A 162 9.01 -4.29 11.27
N ALA A 163 9.36 -3.92 10.03
CA ALA A 163 9.50 -2.52 9.63
C ALA A 163 8.17 -1.75 9.75
N LEU A 164 7.07 -2.36 9.32
CA LEU A 164 5.74 -1.76 9.36
C LEU A 164 5.22 -1.56 10.78
N ARG A 165 5.41 -2.57 11.65
CA ARG A 165 5.05 -2.48 13.07
C ARG A 165 5.89 -1.44 13.83
N GLU A 166 7.11 -1.16 13.36
CA GLU A 166 7.92 -0.04 13.88
C GLU A 166 7.42 1.32 13.33
N ALA A 167 7.16 1.40 12.04
CA ALA A 167 6.88 2.65 11.34
C ALA A 167 5.49 3.23 11.65
N ILE A 168 4.44 2.42 11.76
CA ILE A 168 3.07 2.92 12.03
C ILE A 168 3.00 3.72 13.35
N PRO A 169 3.52 3.22 14.49
CA PRO A 169 3.60 4.02 15.72
C PRO A 169 4.50 5.26 15.57
N ALA A 170 5.56 5.19 14.76
CA ALA A 170 6.39 6.36 14.47
C ALA A 170 5.64 7.42 13.65
N PHE A 171 4.77 7.01 12.73
CA PHE A 171 3.88 7.90 12.00
C PHE A 171 2.81 8.53 12.90
N ASN A 172 2.30 7.79 13.90
CA ASN A 172 1.37 8.35 14.89
C ASN A 172 1.95 9.52 15.69
N LYS A 173 3.29 9.56 15.86
CA LYS A 173 3.96 10.70 16.51
C LYS A 173 4.03 11.94 15.61
N LYS A 174 3.84 11.78 14.29
CA LYS A 174 3.85 12.86 13.30
C LYS A 174 2.45 13.35 12.97
N ILE A 175 1.49 12.43 12.92
CA ILE A 175 0.07 12.70 12.69
C ILE A 175 -0.67 11.95 13.79
N ASP A 176 -1.26 12.68 14.73
CA ASP A 176 -1.99 12.05 15.83
C ASP A 176 -3.16 11.21 15.30
N GLY A 177 -3.37 10.04 15.89
CA GLY A 177 -4.35 9.06 15.41
C GLY A 177 -3.94 8.26 14.17
N PHE A 178 -2.73 8.41 13.61
CA PHE A 178 -2.30 7.58 12.47
C PHE A 178 -2.24 6.07 12.79
N ALA A 179 -2.02 5.70 14.06
CA ALA A 179 -2.07 4.32 14.53
C ALA A 179 -3.42 3.98 15.19
N HIS A 180 -4.50 4.67 14.83
CA HIS A 180 -5.85 4.40 15.34
C HIS A 180 -6.20 2.91 15.20
N GLU A 181 -6.70 2.30 16.28
CA GLU A 181 -6.87 0.84 16.32
C GLU A 181 -7.77 0.31 15.20
N ASP A 182 -8.84 1.05 14.89
CA ASP A 182 -9.78 0.69 13.82
C ASP A 182 -9.39 1.14 12.40
N ALA A 183 -8.26 1.83 12.22
CA ALA A 183 -7.78 2.15 10.87
C ALA A 183 -7.58 0.85 10.07
N THR A 184 -7.88 0.86 8.78
CA THR A 184 -7.91 -0.38 7.97
C THR A 184 -6.65 -0.51 7.15
N LEU A 185 -6.04 -1.70 7.11
CA LEU A 185 -4.98 -2.07 6.17
C LEU A 185 -5.55 -3.05 5.15
N THR A 186 -5.72 -2.60 3.90
CA THR A 186 -6.25 -3.41 2.80
C THR A 186 -5.13 -3.76 1.84
N ALA A 187 -4.81 -5.04 1.65
CA ALA A 187 -3.68 -5.51 0.87
C ALA A 187 -4.10 -6.14 -0.49
N VAL A 188 -3.22 -6.18 -1.50
CA VAL A 188 -1.79 -5.81 -1.51
C VAL A 188 -1.49 -4.72 -2.53
N GLU A 189 -0.65 -3.74 -2.16
CA GLU A 189 -0.08 -2.76 -3.09
C GLU A 189 1.29 -3.27 -3.57
N THR A 190 1.37 -3.73 -4.81
CA THR A 190 2.57 -4.34 -5.40
C THR A 190 3.17 -3.51 -6.54
N ARG A 191 2.40 -2.60 -7.14
CA ARG A 191 2.74 -1.93 -8.41
C ARG A 191 3.05 -0.43 -8.22
N THR A 192 3.87 -0.11 -7.22
CA THR A 192 4.26 1.28 -6.90
C THR A 192 5.23 1.89 -7.90
N SER A 193 6.08 1.06 -8.51
CA SER A 193 7.02 1.42 -9.57
C SER A 193 7.27 0.22 -10.48
N SER A 194 7.95 0.44 -11.61
CA SER A 194 8.32 -0.64 -12.53
C SER A 194 9.30 -1.61 -11.84
N PRO A 195 9.04 -2.93 -11.81
CA PRO A 195 9.97 -3.92 -11.28
C PRO A 195 11.17 -4.16 -12.21
N ILE A 196 11.13 -3.59 -13.43
CA ILE A 196 12.16 -3.72 -14.45
C ILE A 196 12.64 -2.33 -14.84
N CYS A 197 13.96 -2.16 -14.89
CA CYS A 197 14.58 -1.02 -15.54
C CYS A 197 14.95 -1.39 -16.97
N ILE A 198 14.30 -0.78 -17.96
CA ILE A 198 14.71 -0.87 -19.36
C ILE A 198 15.61 0.34 -19.65
N SER A 199 16.92 0.16 -19.47
CA SER A 199 17.92 1.22 -19.65
C SER A 199 17.85 1.83 -21.04
N ARG A 200 17.81 3.17 -21.11
CA ARG A 200 17.87 3.94 -22.36
C ARG A 200 19.07 4.88 -22.30
N LEU A 201 19.90 4.88 -23.35
CA LEU A 201 20.97 5.88 -23.51
C LEU A 201 20.36 7.23 -23.97
N MET A 202 21.15 8.31 -23.87
CA MET A 202 20.74 9.70 -24.19
C MET A 202 20.12 9.90 -25.60
N GLU A 203 20.39 9.02 -26.57
CA GLU A 203 19.61 8.95 -27.82
C GLU A 203 18.38 8.07 -27.60
N LEU A 204 17.20 8.69 -27.50
CA LEU A 204 15.90 8.01 -27.52
C LEU A 204 15.67 7.28 -28.87
N LYS A 205 16.29 6.11 -29.07
CA LYS A 205 16.05 5.24 -30.22
C LYS A 205 15.62 3.85 -29.77
N TRP A 206 14.30 3.64 -29.73
CA TRP A 206 13.73 2.32 -29.97
C TRP A 206 13.74 2.07 -31.48
N ARG A 207 14.89 1.71 -32.04
CA ARG A 207 14.91 1.19 -33.41
C ARG A 207 14.41 -0.24 -33.39
N ARG A 208 13.28 -0.48 -34.08
CA ARG A 208 12.72 -1.79 -34.37
C ARG A 208 13.83 -2.79 -34.75
N ARG A 209 14.16 -3.70 -33.84
CA ARG A 209 14.53 -5.11 -34.10
C ARG A 209 14.56 -5.83 -32.77
N TRP A 210 13.52 -6.62 -32.52
CA TRP A 210 13.56 -7.68 -31.53
C TRP A 210 14.67 -8.64 -31.96
N HIS A 211 15.81 -8.62 -31.29
CA HIS A 211 16.74 -9.74 -31.24
C HIS A 211 16.78 -10.19 -29.79
N PHE A 212 16.18 -11.36 -29.57
CA PHE A 212 16.18 -12.10 -28.32
C PHE A 212 17.61 -12.28 -27.79
N LEU A 213 17.73 -12.26 -26.46
CA LEU A 213 18.69 -13.00 -25.62
C LEU A 213 20.12 -13.19 -26.20
N SER A 214 21.10 -12.47 -25.65
CA SER A 214 22.42 -13.08 -25.42
C SER A 214 22.72 -13.09 -23.92
N LEU A 215 22.68 -14.31 -23.38
CA LEU A 215 23.36 -14.70 -22.16
C LEU A 215 24.87 -14.63 -22.43
N GLU A 216 25.62 -13.93 -21.58
CA GLU A 216 27.05 -14.14 -21.32
C GLU A 216 27.22 -13.93 -19.80
N SER A 217 27.19 -15.03 -19.03
CA SER A 217 28.33 -15.83 -18.54
C SER A 217 28.96 -15.24 -17.28
#